data_AF-W7LP83-F1
#
_entry.id   AF-W7LP83-F1
#
_cell.length_a   1.000
_cell.length_b   1.000
_cell.length_c   1.000
_cell.angle_alpha   90.00
_cell.angle_beta   90.00
_cell.angle_gamma   90.00
#
_symmetry.space_group_name_H-M   'P 1'
#
loop_
_entity.id
_entity.type
_entity.pdbx_description
1 polymer ?
#
loop_
_entity_poly.entity_id
_entity_poly.type
_entity_poly.pdbx_seq_one_letter_code
_entity_poly.pdbx_strand_id
1 'polypeptide(L)'
;MQDELDEQVGDRMPEFEDIPNLPTVRAVIKEVLRWRPVTAGGFPHQLTKDDEYEGFIFKKGTIFHPNQWAIHGDPTLYPGPNNFRPDRWLDPQFPTTYKEPLSKFPNLQNYSCFGFGRRICPGQNIAERSLHILTARVACSGSIIKKRNVNGMELPLPLYDYTKGFNIQPEHFDFDIIPRPQARLAAIRESLREAKSKWPA
;
A
#
# COMPACT_ATOMS: atom_id res chain seq x y z
N MET A 1 -14.14 -1.75 -1.40
CA MET A 1 -13.13 -2.83 -1.20
C MET A 1 -13.78 -4.12 -0.71
N GLN A 2 -14.48 -4.14 0.42
CA GLN A 2 -15.18 -5.36 0.88
C GLN A 2 -16.27 -5.81 -0.08
N ASP A 3 -17.08 -4.89 -0.61
CA ASP A 3 -18.12 -5.22 -1.61
C ASP A 3 -17.51 -5.81 -2.91
N GLU A 4 -16.40 -5.25 -3.39
CA GLU A 4 -15.65 -5.78 -4.54
C GLU A 4 -15.16 -7.22 -4.27
N LEU A 5 -14.69 -7.52 -3.05
CA LEU A 5 -14.26 -8.87 -2.67
C LEU A 5 -15.43 -9.85 -2.58
N ASP A 6 -16.61 -9.38 -2.19
CA ASP A 6 -17.80 -10.22 -2.13
C ASP A 6 -18.29 -10.57 -3.54
N GLU A 7 -18.32 -9.59 -4.43
CA GLU A 7 -18.74 -9.75 -5.82
C GLU A 7 -17.78 -10.62 -6.63
N GLN A 8 -16.47 -10.38 -6.54
CA GLN A 8 -15.49 -11.01 -7.43
C GLN A 8 -15.00 -12.37 -6.93
N VAL A 9 -15.06 -12.62 -5.61
CA VAL A 9 -14.49 -13.84 -5.00
C VAL A 9 -15.58 -14.79 -4.48
N GLY A 10 -16.77 -14.29 -4.11
CA GLY A 10 -17.90 -15.11 -3.64
C GLY A 10 -17.72 -15.66 -2.22
N ASP A 11 -17.67 -16.98 -2.03
CA ASP A 11 -17.65 -17.63 -0.71
C ASP A 11 -16.30 -18.29 -0.32
N ARG A 12 -15.27 -18.19 -1.18
CA ARG A 12 -13.93 -18.78 -0.96
C ARG A 12 -12.88 -17.75 -0.53
N MET A 13 -11.71 -18.16 -0.05
CA MET A 13 -10.63 -17.18 0.21
C MET A 13 -10.08 -16.58 -1.10
N PRO A 14 -9.67 -15.30 -1.11
CA PRO A 14 -8.98 -14.71 -2.26
C PRO A 14 -7.67 -15.43 -2.58
N GLU A 15 -7.43 -15.65 -3.87
CA GLU A 15 -6.22 -16.23 -4.45
C GLU A 15 -5.53 -15.23 -5.40
N PHE A 16 -4.33 -15.55 -5.87
CA PHE A 16 -3.55 -14.62 -6.71
C PHE A 16 -4.21 -14.33 -8.06
N GLU A 17 -4.98 -15.29 -8.57
CA GLU A 17 -5.73 -15.20 -9.83
C GLU A 17 -6.88 -14.20 -9.76
N ASP A 18 -7.33 -13.84 -8.55
CA ASP A 18 -8.39 -12.86 -8.34
C ASP A 18 -7.89 -11.41 -8.42
N ILE A 19 -6.60 -11.19 -8.10
CA ILE A 19 -6.02 -9.85 -7.98
C ILE A 19 -6.25 -8.96 -9.23
N PRO A 20 -6.18 -9.48 -10.48
CA PRO A 20 -6.59 -8.75 -11.67
C PRO A 20 -7.97 -8.08 -11.57
N ASN A 21 -8.94 -8.73 -10.92
CA ASN A 21 -10.32 -8.26 -10.79
C ASN A 21 -10.58 -7.45 -9.51
N LEU A 22 -9.52 -7.13 -8.74
CA LEU A 22 -9.63 -6.39 -7.48
C LEU A 22 -8.96 -5.00 -7.56
N PRO A 23 -9.34 -4.12 -8.51
CA PRO A 23 -8.70 -2.82 -8.68
C PRO A 23 -8.82 -1.94 -7.42
N THR A 24 -9.91 -2.03 -6.64
CA THR A 24 -10.08 -1.26 -5.40
C THR A 24 -9.08 -1.68 -4.33
N VAL A 25 -8.85 -2.98 -4.14
CA VAL A 25 -7.80 -3.47 -3.24
C VAL A 25 -6.43 -2.89 -3.63
N ARG A 26 -6.09 -2.94 -4.92
CA ARG A 26 -4.81 -2.40 -5.43
C ARG A 26 -4.71 -0.89 -5.26
N ALA A 27 -5.80 -0.17 -5.48
CA ALA A 27 -5.88 1.28 -5.29
C ALA A 27 -5.66 1.70 -3.83
N VAL A 28 -6.28 0.98 -2.90
CA VAL A 28 -6.09 1.19 -1.45
C VAL A 28 -4.62 1.02 -1.08
N ILE A 29 -3.99 -0.06 -1.52
CA ILE A 29 -2.57 -0.33 -1.24
C ILE A 29 -1.66 0.76 -1.82
N LYS A 30 -1.87 1.11 -3.10
CA LYS A 30 -1.07 2.13 -3.77
C LYS A 30 -1.23 3.50 -3.11
N GLU A 31 -2.45 3.84 -2.70
CA GLU A 31 -2.72 5.08 -1.98
C GLU A 31 -2.10 5.10 -0.59
N VAL A 32 -2.08 3.99 0.15
CA VAL A 32 -1.37 3.91 1.44
C VAL A 32 0.12 4.18 1.23
N LEU A 33 0.74 3.55 0.23
CA LEU A 33 2.16 3.72 -0.08
C LEU A 33 2.50 5.14 -0.59
N ARG A 34 1.54 5.84 -1.19
CA ARG A 34 1.65 7.27 -1.52
C ARG A 34 1.55 8.13 -0.26
N TRP A 35 0.51 7.91 0.53
CA TRP A 35 0.12 8.79 1.61
C TRP A 35 1.05 8.67 2.82
N ARG A 36 1.61 7.48 3.03
CA ARG A 36 2.55 7.13 4.10
C ARG A 36 3.65 6.22 3.53
N PRO A 37 4.62 6.79 2.80
CA PRO A 37 5.68 6.01 2.18
C PRO A 37 6.59 5.36 3.24
N VAL A 38 6.97 4.09 3.01
CA VAL A 38 7.86 3.33 3.90
C VAL A 38 9.18 4.07 4.11
N THR A 39 9.72 4.67 3.04
CA THR A 39 10.97 5.43 3.05
C THR A 39 10.72 6.87 2.62
N ALA A 40 10.21 7.70 3.54
CA ALA A 40 9.78 9.06 3.24
C ALA A 40 10.88 9.97 2.66
N GLY A 41 12.12 9.83 3.13
CA GLY A 41 13.28 10.59 2.62
C GLY A 41 13.94 10.00 1.37
N GLY A 42 13.50 8.83 0.91
CA GLY A 42 14.21 8.05 -0.12
C GLY A 42 15.58 7.54 0.32
N PHE A 43 16.21 6.70 -0.51
CA PHE A 43 17.60 6.27 -0.30
C PHE A 43 18.57 7.29 -0.95
N PRO A 44 19.64 7.69 -0.26
CA PRO A 44 20.65 8.56 -0.84
C PRO A 44 21.36 7.89 -2.02
N HIS A 45 21.49 8.64 -3.12
CA HIS A 45 22.31 8.28 -4.27
C HIS A 45 23.53 9.19 -4.33
N GLN A 46 24.65 8.72 -4.84
CA GLN A 46 25.86 9.51 -5.00
C GLN A 46 26.30 9.56 -6.46
N LEU A 47 26.67 10.74 -6.94
CA LEU A 47 27.21 10.92 -8.29
C LEU A 47 28.58 10.26 -8.43
N THR A 48 28.76 9.46 -9.48
CA THR A 48 30.04 8.79 -9.79
C THR A 48 30.97 9.64 -10.67
N LYS A 49 30.44 10.70 -11.27
CA LYS A 49 31.13 11.73 -12.07
C LYS A 49 30.37 13.06 -11.94
N ASP A 50 30.98 14.16 -12.37
CA ASP A 50 30.26 15.43 -12.50
C ASP A 50 29.04 15.25 -13.42
N ASP A 51 27.94 15.93 -13.10
CA ASP A 51 26.68 15.84 -13.85
C ASP A 51 25.96 17.19 -13.85
N GLU A 52 25.03 17.36 -14.78
CA GLU A 52 24.21 18.58 -14.92
C GLU A 52 22.72 18.24 -14.94
N TYR A 53 21.93 18.98 -14.17
CA TYR A 53 20.47 18.86 -14.18
C TYR A 53 19.83 20.24 -14.12
N GLU A 54 18.95 20.55 -15.06
CA GLU A 54 18.25 21.85 -15.15
C GLU A 54 19.21 23.07 -15.11
N GLY A 55 20.38 22.94 -15.75
CA GLY A 55 21.42 23.99 -15.77
C GLY A 55 22.31 24.06 -14.52
N PHE A 56 22.07 23.23 -13.51
CA PHE A 56 22.90 23.15 -12.31
C PHE A 56 23.98 22.08 -12.45
N ILE A 57 25.23 22.47 -12.24
CA ILE A 57 26.38 21.57 -12.27
C ILE A 57 26.63 21.01 -10.87
N PHE A 58 26.63 19.69 -10.76
CA PHE A 58 26.92 18.95 -9.54
C PHE A 58 28.21 18.16 -9.68
N LYS A 59 29.04 18.20 -8.65
CA LYS A 59 30.32 17.51 -8.66
C LYS A 59 30.18 16.03 -8.34
N LYS A 60 31.09 15.21 -8.87
CA LYS A 60 31.31 13.83 -8.44
C LYS A 60 31.33 13.78 -6.90
N GLY A 61 30.64 12.81 -6.33
CA GLY A 61 30.53 12.66 -4.88
C GLY A 61 29.35 13.40 -4.24
N THR A 62 28.65 14.27 -4.97
CA THR A 62 27.40 14.90 -4.49
C THR A 62 26.36 13.83 -4.16
N ILE A 63 25.69 13.98 -3.01
CA ILE A 63 24.64 13.07 -2.54
C ILE A 63 23.27 13.67 -2.82
N PHE A 64 22.39 12.88 -3.42
CA PHE A 64 21.01 13.24 -3.74
C PHE A 64 20.04 12.35 -2.98
N HIS A 65 19.01 12.95 -2.40
CA HIS A 65 17.91 12.24 -1.77
C HIS A 65 16.65 12.40 -2.63
N PRO A 66 16.05 11.30 -3.10
CA PRO A 66 14.75 11.37 -3.74
C PRO A 66 13.68 11.49 -2.66
N ASN A 67 13.31 12.73 -2.31
CA ASN A 67 12.35 13.02 -1.25
C ASN A 67 10.94 12.52 -1.65
N GLN A 68 10.63 11.27 -1.29
CA GLN A 68 9.37 10.60 -1.61
C GLN A 68 8.19 11.35 -1.00
N TRP A 69 8.33 11.85 0.23
CA TRP A 69 7.30 12.63 0.91
C TRP A 69 6.89 13.86 0.10
N ALA A 70 7.86 14.62 -0.40
CA ALA A 70 7.59 15.79 -1.23
C ALA A 70 6.95 15.41 -2.58
N ILE A 71 7.49 14.38 -3.26
CA ILE A 71 6.95 13.91 -4.54
C ILE A 71 5.51 13.41 -4.39
N HIS A 72 5.24 12.60 -3.37
CA HIS A 72 3.90 12.05 -3.08
C HIS A 72 2.92 13.08 -2.51
N GLY A 73 3.46 14.20 -2.02
CA GLY A 73 2.73 15.36 -1.52
C GLY A 73 2.46 16.43 -2.59
N ASP A 74 2.96 16.28 -3.81
CA ASP A 74 2.80 17.27 -4.87
C ASP A 74 1.32 17.35 -5.32
N PRO A 75 0.63 18.49 -5.12
CA PRO A 75 -0.77 18.62 -5.48
C PRO A 75 -1.02 18.61 -7.00
N THR A 76 0.01 18.85 -7.82
CA THR A 76 -0.10 18.78 -9.29
C THR A 76 -0.15 17.33 -9.77
N LEU A 77 0.55 16.41 -9.08
CA LEU A 77 0.50 14.97 -9.35
C LEU A 77 -0.69 14.33 -8.62
N TYR A 78 -0.96 14.76 -7.39
CA TYR A 78 -1.92 14.17 -6.48
C TYR A 78 -2.88 15.22 -5.91
N PRO A 79 -3.97 15.58 -6.62
CA PRO A 79 -4.95 16.54 -6.12
C PRO A 79 -5.49 16.16 -4.73
N GLY A 80 -5.48 17.12 -3.79
CA GLY A 80 -5.76 16.86 -2.37
C GLY A 80 -4.81 15.82 -1.76
N PRO A 81 -3.48 16.08 -1.75
CA PRO A 81 -2.47 15.07 -1.42
C PRO A 81 -2.51 14.61 0.03
N ASN A 82 -3.03 15.45 0.93
CA ASN A 82 -3.17 15.16 2.36
C ASN A 82 -4.33 14.22 2.68
N ASN A 83 -5.24 13.99 1.72
CA ASN A 83 -6.38 13.10 1.89
C ASN A 83 -6.05 11.69 1.41
N PHE A 84 -6.45 10.69 2.18
CA PHE A 84 -6.46 9.30 1.73
C PHE A 84 -7.59 9.08 0.73
N ARG A 85 -7.27 9.00 -0.57
CA ARG A 85 -8.27 8.91 -1.64
C ARG A 85 -7.90 7.84 -2.67
N PRO A 86 -8.24 6.56 -2.42
CA PRO A 86 -7.97 5.46 -3.36
C PRO A 86 -8.61 5.67 -4.75
N ASP A 87 -9.77 6.32 -4.82
CA ASP A 87 -10.49 6.55 -6.08
C ASP A 87 -9.67 7.32 -7.13
N ARG A 88 -8.62 8.05 -6.71
CA ARG A 88 -7.71 8.73 -7.65
C ARG A 88 -7.05 7.76 -8.64
N TRP A 89 -6.94 6.49 -8.28
CA TRP A 89 -6.34 5.46 -9.12
C TRP A 89 -7.35 4.74 -10.03
N LEU A 90 -8.65 4.99 -9.83
CA LEU A 90 -9.76 4.25 -10.45
C LEU A 90 -10.65 5.12 -11.32
N ASP A 91 -10.63 6.43 -11.12
CA ASP A 91 -11.56 7.34 -11.77
C ASP A 91 -10.86 8.21 -12.85
N PRO A 92 -11.34 8.21 -14.10
CA PRO A 92 -10.85 9.06 -15.19
C PRO A 92 -10.77 10.56 -14.86
N GLN A 93 -11.51 11.05 -13.86
CA GLN A 93 -11.42 12.44 -13.40
C GLN A 93 -10.03 12.80 -12.83
N PHE A 94 -9.19 11.81 -12.50
CA PHE A 94 -7.81 11.98 -12.03
C PHE A 94 -6.80 11.52 -13.09
N PRO A 95 -6.61 12.27 -14.19
CA PRO A 95 -5.80 11.84 -15.33
C PRO A 95 -4.30 11.67 -15.01
N THR A 96 -3.82 12.25 -13.90
CA THR A 96 -2.42 12.09 -13.45
C THR A 96 -2.14 10.74 -12.80
N THR A 97 -3.18 10.02 -12.35
CA THR A 97 -3.06 8.77 -11.59
C THR A 97 -3.84 7.60 -12.18
N TYR A 98 -4.99 7.85 -12.80
CA TYR A 98 -5.82 6.84 -13.43
C TYR A 98 -5.18 6.25 -14.69
N LYS A 99 -5.36 4.95 -14.90
CA LYS A 99 -4.85 4.23 -16.06
C LYS A 99 -5.65 2.96 -16.35
N GLU A 100 -5.86 2.67 -17.63
CA GLU A 100 -6.48 1.43 -18.12
C GLU A 100 -5.42 0.44 -18.67
N PRO A 101 -5.72 -0.88 -18.73
CA PRO A 101 -6.94 -1.51 -18.25
C PRO A 101 -6.96 -1.64 -16.72
N LEU A 102 -8.13 -1.48 -16.09
CA LEU A 102 -8.32 -1.70 -14.64
C LEU A 102 -8.11 -3.15 -14.23
N SER A 103 -7.98 -4.09 -15.16
CA SER A 103 -7.51 -5.46 -14.86
C SER A 103 -6.01 -5.50 -14.50
N LYS A 104 -5.25 -4.48 -14.91
CA LYS A 104 -3.80 -4.37 -14.72
C LYS A 104 -3.40 -3.21 -13.80
N PHE A 105 -4.14 -2.11 -13.82
CA PHE A 105 -3.86 -0.91 -13.03
C PHE A 105 -4.97 -0.67 -11.98
N PRO A 106 -4.66 0.03 -10.87
CA PRO A 106 -3.32 0.41 -10.43
C PRO A 106 -2.46 -0.80 -10.06
N ASN A 107 -1.16 -0.70 -10.31
CA ASN A 107 -0.14 -1.64 -9.86
C ASN A 107 1.06 -0.86 -9.29
N LEU A 108 1.99 -1.57 -8.68
CA LEU A 108 3.18 -1.03 -8.04
C LEU A 108 4.42 -1.07 -8.94
N GLN A 109 4.23 -1.36 -10.23
CA GLN A 109 5.30 -1.45 -11.21
C GLN A 109 5.86 -0.07 -11.56
N ASN A 110 7.18 0.10 -11.39
CA ASN A 110 7.87 1.39 -11.53
C ASN A 110 7.26 2.49 -10.66
N TYR A 111 6.66 2.12 -9.53
CA TYR A 111 6.09 3.09 -8.63
C TYR A 111 7.17 3.65 -7.70
N SER A 112 7.22 4.97 -7.56
CA SER A 112 8.32 5.67 -6.90
C SER A 112 8.55 5.26 -5.45
N CYS A 113 7.55 4.71 -4.74
CA CYS A 113 7.75 4.20 -3.39
C CYS A 113 8.76 3.04 -3.31
N PHE A 114 9.07 2.39 -4.44
CA PHE A 114 10.11 1.37 -4.56
C PHE A 114 11.45 1.93 -5.06
N GLY A 115 11.58 3.23 -5.23
CA GLY A 115 12.79 3.88 -5.75
C GLY A 115 12.81 4.00 -7.27
N PHE A 116 14.00 4.18 -7.84
CA PHE A 116 14.16 4.58 -9.24
C PHE A 116 15.32 3.87 -9.95
N GLY A 117 15.14 3.64 -11.26
CA GLY A 117 16.20 3.22 -12.17
C GLY A 117 16.96 1.98 -11.71
N ARG A 118 18.29 1.98 -11.88
CA ARG A 118 19.16 0.83 -11.57
C ARG A 118 19.18 0.40 -10.09
N ARG A 119 18.65 1.21 -9.19
CA ARG A 119 18.60 0.96 -7.73
C ARG A 119 17.17 0.84 -7.22
N ILE A 120 16.21 0.62 -8.11
CA ILE A 120 14.84 0.27 -7.73
C ILE A 120 14.84 -1.00 -6.87
N CYS A 121 13.91 -1.06 -5.92
CA CYS A 121 13.81 -2.11 -4.93
C CYS A 121 13.73 -3.49 -5.63
N PRO A 122 14.69 -4.40 -5.39
CA PRO A 122 14.66 -5.73 -6.00
C PRO A 122 13.48 -6.58 -5.49
N GLY A 123 12.93 -6.23 -4.32
CA GLY A 123 11.78 -6.91 -3.71
C GLY A 123 10.42 -6.46 -4.20
N GLN A 124 10.32 -5.49 -5.13
CA GLN A 124 9.05 -4.89 -5.56
C GLN A 124 8.00 -5.93 -5.96
N ASN A 125 8.38 -6.93 -6.76
CA ASN A 125 7.45 -7.96 -7.24
C ASN A 125 6.91 -8.86 -6.12
N ILE A 126 7.74 -9.17 -5.12
CA ILE A 126 7.33 -9.95 -3.96
C ILE A 126 6.41 -9.09 -3.09
N ALA A 127 6.83 -7.86 -2.78
CA ALA A 127 6.06 -6.92 -1.97
C ALA A 127 4.67 -6.66 -2.58
N GLU A 128 4.59 -6.41 -3.88
CA GLU A 128 3.32 -6.19 -4.56
C GLU A 128 2.37 -7.38 -4.43
N ARG A 129 2.85 -8.59 -4.75
CA ARG A 129 2.04 -9.81 -4.65
C ARG A 129 1.59 -10.05 -3.20
N SER A 130 2.50 -9.92 -2.25
CA SER A 130 2.22 -10.08 -0.82
C SER A 130 1.21 -9.05 -0.31
N LEU A 131 1.38 -7.77 -0.64
CA LEU A 131 0.47 -6.71 -0.21
C LEU A 131 -0.94 -6.94 -0.77
N HIS A 132 -1.05 -7.26 -2.06
CA HIS A 132 -2.35 -7.52 -2.69
C HIS A 132 -3.07 -8.69 -2.02
N ILE A 133 -2.43 -9.87 -1.90
CA ILE A 133 -3.09 -11.06 -1.38
C ILE A 133 -3.39 -10.96 0.12
N LEU A 134 -2.47 -10.40 0.92
CA LEU A 134 -2.65 -10.27 2.37
C LEU A 134 -3.78 -9.28 2.68
N THR A 135 -3.80 -8.12 2.01
CA THR A 135 -4.84 -7.12 2.20
C THR A 135 -6.21 -7.66 1.79
N ALA A 136 -6.30 -8.33 0.63
CA ALA A 136 -7.53 -8.97 0.17
C ALA A 136 -8.04 -10.00 1.19
N ARG A 137 -7.16 -10.88 1.69
CA ARG A 137 -7.53 -11.93 2.67
C ARG A 137 -7.93 -11.35 4.03
N VAL A 138 -7.23 -10.33 4.52
CA VAL A 138 -7.60 -9.63 5.77
C VAL A 138 -8.97 -8.97 5.61
N ALA A 139 -9.16 -8.19 4.55
CA ALA A 139 -10.43 -7.49 4.27
C ALA A 139 -11.60 -8.46 4.06
N CYS A 140 -11.33 -9.61 3.43
CA CYS A 140 -12.29 -10.69 3.26
C CYS A 140 -12.70 -11.33 4.60
N SER A 141 -11.78 -11.44 5.55
CA SER A 141 -11.98 -12.21 6.79
C SER A 141 -12.68 -11.42 7.88
N GLY A 142 -12.38 -10.13 8.00
CA GLY A 142 -12.85 -9.31 9.11
C GLY A 142 -12.88 -7.82 8.77
N SER A 143 -13.68 -7.09 9.53
CA SER A 143 -13.69 -5.64 9.52
C SER A 143 -12.82 -5.12 10.66
N ILE A 144 -11.80 -4.34 10.29
CA ILE A 144 -10.95 -3.61 11.23
C ILE A 144 -11.70 -2.35 11.64
N ILE A 145 -11.96 -2.20 12.94
CA ILE A 145 -12.67 -1.05 13.51
C ILE A 145 -11.86 -0.41 14.63
N LYS A 146 -12.16 0.84 14.92
CA LYS A 146 -11.55 1.54 16.06
C LYS A 146 -11.93 0.84 17.37
N LYS A 147 -10.95 0.69 18.25
CA LYS A 147 -11.15 0.19 19.61
C LYS A 147 -12.08 1.15 20.37
N ARG A 148 -12.95 0.60 21.22
CA ARG A 148 -13.78 1.38 22.16
C ARG A 148 -13.31 1.16 23.59
N ASN A 149 -13.38 2.21 24.41
CA ASN A 149 -13.13 2.11 25.85
C ASN A 149 -14.32 1.51 26.61
N VAL A 150 -14.19 1.37 27.93
CA VAL A 150 -15.24 0.82 28.82
C VAL A 150 -16.57 1.60 28.78
N ASN A 151 -16.54 2.86 28.34
CA ASN A 151 -17.71 3.73 28.22
C ASN A 151 -18.28 3.74 26.78
N GLY A 152 -17.76 2.90 25.88
CA GLY A 152 -18.22 2.79 24.48
C GLY A 152 -17.68 3.88 23.54
N MET A 153 -16.80 4.77 24.01
CA MET A 153 -16.20 5.83 23.19
C MET A 153 -15.03 5.28 22.36
N GLU A 154 -14.96 5.66 21.09
CA GLU A 154 -13.84 5.30 20.21
C GLU A 154 -12.53 5.88 20.72
N LEU A 155 -11.48 5.06 20.77
CA LEU A 155 -10.14 5.55 21.01
C LEU A 155 -9.67 6.39 19.80
N PRO A 156 -8.95 7.50 20.04
CA PRO A 156 -8.37 8.30 18.98
C PRO A 156 -7.33 7.46 18.20
N LEU A 157 -7.26 7.67 16.89
CA LEU A 157 -6.22 7.06 16.05
C LEU A 157 -4.97 7.95 16.07
N PRO A 158 -3.79 7.43 16.40
CA PRO A 158 -2.56 8.20 16.38
C PRO A 158 -2.05 8.37 14.94
N LEU A 159 -2.57 9.37 14.22
CA LEU A 159 -2.32 9.56 12.78
C LEU A 159 -0.86 9.91 12.41
N TYR A 160 -0.05 10.27 13.40
CA TYR A 160 1.32 10.75 13.22
C TYR A 160 2.34 10.04 14.14
N ASP A 161 1.91 9.02 14.89
CA ASP A 161 2.83 8.27 15.74
C ASP A 161 3.49 7.18 14.88
N TYR A 162 4.71 7.47 14.45
CA TYR A 162 5.52 6.57 13.64
C TYR A 162 6.88 6.35 14.30
N THR A 163 7.43 5.16 14.08
CA THR A 163 8.78 4.81 14.52
C THR A 163 9.81 5.76 13.93
N LYS A 164 10.82 6.11 14.73
CA LYS A 164 11.99 6.85 14.22
C LYS A 164 12.88 5.91 13.42
N GLY A 165 13.32 6.35 12.25
CA GLY A 165 14.26 5.58 11.45
C GLY A 165 14.17 5.91 9.97
N PHE A 166 14.97 5.17 9.21
CA PHE A 166 15.01 5.31 7.76
C PHE A 166 13.74 4.74 7.10
N ASN A 167 13.30 3.58 7.57
CA ASN A 167 11.96 3.05 7.28
C ASN A 167 11.04 3.39 8.46
N ILE A 168 9.83 3.83 8.14
CA ILE A 168 8.82 4.19 9.13
C ILE A 168 7.66 3.20 9.09
N GLN A 169 7.12 2.89 10.26
CA GLN A 169 5.86 2.18 10.45
C GLN A 169 5.08 2.87 11.57
N PRO A 170 3.74 2.73 11.61
CA PRO A 170 2.97 3.21 12.74
C PRO A 170 3.47 2.60 14.05
N GLU A 171 3.49 3.39 15.12
CA GLU A 171 3.65 2.86 16.47
C GLU A 171 2.44 1.97 16.84
N HIS A 172 2.58 1.17 17.90
CA HIS A 172 1.48 0.31 18.36
C HIS A 172 0.24 1.15 18.67
N PHE A 173 -0.92 0.74 18.13
CA PHE A 173 -2.22 1.28 18.50
C PHE A 173 -3.27 0.17 18.51
N ASP A 174 -4.27 0.33 19.38
CA ASP A 174 -5.30 -0.69 19.55
C ASP A 174 -6.44 -0.52 18.52
N PHE A 175 -6.90 -1.66 18.01
CA PHE A 175 -8.06 -1.77 17.13
C PHE A 175 -8.75 -3.11 17.40
N ASP A 176 -10.02 -3.21 17.00
CA ASP A 176 -10.75 -4.49 17.04
C ASP A 176 -10.90 -5.04 15.63
N ILE A 177 -10.85 -6.37 15.50
CA ILE A 177 -11.22 -7.08 14.28
C ILE A 177 -12.50 -7.84 14.56
N ILE A 178 -13.57 -7.51 13.84
CA ILE A 178 -14.85 -8.23 13.94
C ILE A 178 -15.00 -9.12 12.71
N PRO A 179 -15.32 -10.42 12.88
CA PRO A 179 -15.69 -11.28 11.76
C PRO A 179 -16.87 -10.66 11.00
N ARG A 180 -16.77 -10.61 9.67
CA ARG A 180 -17.87 -10.18 8.81
C ARG A 180 -19.05 -11.16 8.92
N PRO A 181 -20.31 -10.74 8.74
CA PRO A 181 -21.42 -11.67 8.58
C PRO A 181 -21.22 -12.61 7.39
N GLN A 182 -20.66 -12.07 6.30
CA GLN A 182 -20.20 -12.79 5.12
C GLN A 182 -18.80 -13.41 5.32
N ALA A 183 -18.24 -13.35 6.54
CA ALA A 183 -16.93 -13.92 6.79
C ALA A 183 -17.01 -15.42 6.51
N ARG A 184 -16.11 -15.83 5.64
CA ARG A 184 -16.01 -17.18 5.12
C ARG A 184 -15.34 -18.06 6.18
N LEU A 185 -15.89 -18.12 7.39
CA LEU A 185 -15.28 -18.76 8.57
C LEU A 185 -14.88 -20.21 8.28
N ALA A 186 -15.68 -20.92 7.48
CA ALA A 186 -15.34 -22.25 6.99
C ALA A 186 -14.08 -22.21 6.09
N ALA A 187 -14.04 -21.32 5.10
CA ALA A 187 -12.88 -21.15 4.20
C ALA A 187 -11.62 -20.65 4.94
N ILE A 188 -11.77 -19.78 5.95
CA ILE A 188 -10.66 -19.32 6.80
C ILE A 188 -10.10 -20.49 7.61
N ARG A 189 -10.97 -21.29 8.23
CA ARG A 189 -10.57 -22.49 8.99
C ARG A 189 -9.91 -23.52 8.07
N GLU A 190 -10.40 -23.71 6.85
CA GLU A 190 -9.78 -24.58 5.86
C GLU A 190 -8.38 -24.08 5.48
N SER A 191 -8.27 -22.81 5.09
CA SER A 191 -6.98 -22.21 4.72
C SER A 191 -5.96 -22.28 5.86
N LEU A 192 -6.40 -22.12 7.11
CA LEU A 192 -5.54 -22.30 8.29
C LEU A 192 -5.09 -23.75 8.45
N ARG A 193 -5.97 -24.74 8.22
CA ARG A 193 -5.62 -26.17 8.27
C ARG A 193 -4.59 -26.51 7.19
N GLU A 194 -4.80 -26.07 5.96
CA GLU A 194 -3.86 -26.28 4.86
C GLU A 194 -2.50 -25.62 5.11
N ALA A 195 -2.49 -24.40 5.65
CA ALA A 195 -1.24 -23.71 5.97
C ALA A 195 -0.42 -24.48 7.01
N LYS A 196 -1.08 -24.98 8.06
CA LYS A 196 -0.44 -25.78 9.12
C LYS A 196 0.05 -27.15 8.64
N SER A 197 -0.60 -27.76 7.65
CA SER A 197 -0.16 -29.05 7.12
C SER A 197 1.08 -28.93 6.23
N LYS A 198 1.20 -27.83 5.47
CA LYS A 198 2.36 -27.56 4.60
C LYS A 198 3.58 -27.05 5.38
N TRP A 199 3.35 -26.29 6.44
CA TRP A 199 4.41 -25.69 7.26
C TRP A 199 4.17 -26.02 8.74
N PRO A 200 4.44 -27.27 9.16
CA PRO A 200 4.38 -27.62 10.57
C PRO A 200 5.36 -26.75 11.36
N ALA A 201 4.89 -26.24 12.51
CA ALA A 201 5.66 -25.36 13.39
C ALA A 201 6.91 -26.05 13.97
#